data_AF-A0AAE3KE48-F1
#
_entry.id   AF-A0AAE3KE48-F1
#
_cell.length_a   1.000
_cell.length_b   1.000
_cell.length_c   1.000
_cell.angle_alpha   90.00
_cell.angle_beta   90.00
_cell.angle_gamma   90.00
#
_symmetry.space_group_name_H-M   'P 1'
#
loop_
_entity.id
_entity.type
_entity.pdbx_description
1 polymer ?
#
loop_
_entity_poly.entity_id
_entity_poly.type
_entity_poly.pdbx_seq_one_letter_code
_entity_poly.pdbx_strand_id
1 'polypeptide(L)'
;MEPTVYDGLKRYGFDAEAAEVAARSTGMWLDTWDRESWFPEYFDPEPDQSINASATDTAWRTYSWSNLMPLMRTHELIADEPWSASSGIRFGTLGLPGTNTVHDVWLRGHRYGVSAGPRLTRLVQDGRVVFEARGARVVVRDFVLTDTGASFRVTAQGPVRVSVWPRTHGGPRQVETAAGSTTVHL
;
A
#
# COMPACT_ATOMS: atom_id res chain seq x y z
N MET A 1 13.83 12.11 -4.89
CA MET A 1 13.80 12.29 -3.42
C MET A 1 12.52 11.73 -2.79
N GLU A 2 11.40 11.72 -3.50
CA GLU A 2 10.09 11.32 -2.93
C GLU A 2 10.02 9.88 -2.38
N PRO A 3 10.63 8.84 -3.01
CA PRO A 3 10.57 7.47 -2.47
C PRO A 3 11.12 7.34 -1.05
N THR A 4 12.23 8.02 -0.75
CA THR A 4 12.80 8.01 0.60
C THR A 4 11.97 8.78 1.62
N VAL A 5 11.28 9.84 1.18
CA VAL A 5 10.33 10.58 2.04
C VAL A 5 9.12 9.71 2.36
N TYR A 6 8.57 9.03 1.34
CA TYR A 6 7.49 8.07 1.49
C TYR A 6 7.83 6.96 2.49
N ASP A 7 8.98 6.31 2.33
CA ASP A 7 9.40 5.23 3.25
C ASP A 7 9.62 5.76 4.68
N GLY A 8 10.15 6.97 4.82
CA GLY A 8 10.26 7.67 6.10
C GLY A 8 8.89 7.86 6.76
N LEU A 9 7.92 8.45 6.04
CA LEU A 9 6.56 8.65 6.55
C LEU A 9 5.92 7.32 6.99
N LYS A 10 6.08 6.26 6.19
CA LYS A 10 5.58 4.92 6.52
C LYS A 10 6.18 4.35 7.78
N ARG A 11 7.50 4.45 7.93
CA ARG A 11 8.22 3.97 9.11
C ARG A 11 7.74 4.65 10.39
N TYR A 12 7.40 5.93 10.34
CA TYR A 12 6.94 6.70 11.49
C TYR A 12 5.41 6.71 11.68
N GLY A 13 4.66 5.97 10.87
CA GLY A 13 3.21 5.81 11.02
C GLY A 13 2.35 6.94 10.42
N PHE A 14 2.95 7.82 9.62
CA PHE A 14 2.25 8.88 8.86
C PHE A 14 1.64 8.31 7.58
N ASP A 15 0.70 7.38 7.75
CA ASP A 15 0.14 6.59 6.66
C ASP A 15 -0.68 7.38 5.66
N ALA A 16 -1.43 8.38 6.14
CA ALA A 16 -2.28 9.19 5.29
C ALA A 16 -1.42 10.13 4.43
N GLU A 17 -0.42 10.74 5.04
CA GLU A 17 0.55 11.63 4.40
C GLU A 17 1.42 10.86 3.39
N ALA A 18 1.88 9.66 3.75
CA ALA A 18 2.61 8.79 2.82
C ALA A 18 1.76 8.44 1.58
N ALA A 19 0.47 8.14 1.79
CA ALA A 19 -0.44 7.84 0.69
C ALA A 19 -0.71 9.08 -0.19
N GLU A 20 -0.72 10.28 0.39
CA GLU A 20 -0.82 11.54 -0.36
C GLU A 20 0.40 11.77 -1.26
N VAL A 21 1.61 11.58 -0.73
CA VAL A 21 2.86 11.62 -1.52
C VAL A 21 2.77 10.60 -2.66
N ALA A 22 2.48 9.33 -2.34
CA ALA A 22 2.39 8.28 -3.35
C ALA A 22 1.36 8.59 -4.45
N ALA A 23 0.19 9.12 -4.09
CA ALA A 23 -0.87 9.48 -5.03
C ALA A 23 -0.46 10.63 -5.95
N ARG A 24 0.12 11.71 -5.39
CA ARG A 24 0.57 12.87 -6.16
C ARG A 24 1.71 12.52 -7.10
N SER A 25 2.75 11.86 -6.59
CA SER A 25 3.91 11.42 -7.37
C SER A 25 3.51 10.52 -8.54
N THR A 26 2.60 9.57 -8.30
CA THR A 26 2.11 8.68 -9.36
C THR A 26 1.25 9.43 -10.37
N GLY A 27 0.42 10.37 -9.91
CA GLY A 27 -0.41 11.19 -10.80
C GLY A 27 0.44 12.02 -11.75
N MET A 28 1.46 12.68 -11.22
CA MET A 28 2.41 13.48 -11.99
C MET A 28 3.23 12.61 -12.97
N TRP A 29 3.65 11.42 -12.55
CA TRP A 29 4.34 10.48 -13.43
C TRP A 29 3.44 10.01 -14.59
N LEU A 30 2.19 9.66 -14.31
CA LEU A 30 1.22 9.20 -15.32
C LEU A 30 0.85 10.31 -16.29
N ASP A 31 0.64 11.54 -15.82
CA ASP A 31 0.34 12.70 -16.68
C ASP A 31 1.44 12.93 -17.72
N THR A 32 2.70 12.94 -17.30
CA THR A 32 3.84 13.07 -18.23
C THR A 32 3.95 11.87 -19.17
N TRP A 33 3.75 10.65 -18.67
CA TRP A 33 3.74 9.46 -19.53
C TRP A 33 2.67 9.56 -20.62
N ASP A 34 1.45 9.95 -20.26
CA ASP A 34 0.33 10.05 -21.18
C ASP A 34 0.53 11.17 -22.22
N ARG A 35 1.14 12.30 -21.82
CA ARG A 35 1.40 13.43 -22.72
C ARG A 35 2.61 13.21 -23.62
N GLU A 36 3.68 12.61 -23.11
CA GLU A 36 5.02 12.65 -23.73
C GLU A 36 5.56 11.26 -24.10
N SER A 37 4.94 10.18 -23.63
CA SER A 37 5.48 8.80 -23.71
C SER A 37 6.93 8.71 -23.21
N TRP A 38 7.22 9.51 -22.18
CA TRP A 38 8.52 9.70 -21.55
C TRP A 38 8.29 10.15 -20.09
N PHE A 39 9.31 10.03 -19.25
CA PHE A 39 9.36 10.54 -17.89
C PHE A 39 10.75 11.15 -17.60
N PRO A 40 10.83 12.37 -17.05
CA PRO A 40 12.09 13.00 -16.67
C PRO A 40 12.68 12.36 -15.40
N GLU A 41 13.93 12.72 -15.08
CA GLU A 41 14.54 12.39 -13.79
C GLU A 41 13.92 13.17 -12.62
N TYR A 42 13.58 14.43 -12.89
CA TYR A 42 13.00 15.35 -11.93
C TYR A 42 11.75 15.98 -12.50
N PHE A 43 10.78 16.23 -11.62
CA PHE A 43 9.57 16.96 -11.95
C PHE A 43 9.61 18.30 -11.25
N ASP A 44 9.03 19.31 -11.87
CA ASP A 44 8.68 20.52 -11.16
C ASP A 44 7.44 20.23 -10.32
N PRO A 45 7.40 20.62 -9.03
CA PRO A 45 6.21 20.43 -8.20
C PRO A 45 5.02 21.28 -8.63
N GLU A 46 5.22 22.33 -9.44
CA GLU A 46 4.13 23.13 -10.00
C GLU A 46 3.40 22.37 -11.13
N PRO A 47 2.07 22.47 -11.22
CA PRO A 47 1.30 21.83 -12.29
C PRO A 47 1.81 22.21 -13.69
N ASP A 48 1.75 21.25 -14.62
CA ASP A 48 2.06 21.42 -16.05
C ASP A 48 3.53 21.80 -16.37
N GLN A 49 4.45 21.67 -15.41
CA GLN A 49 5.88 21.95 -15.58
C GLN A 49 6.71 20.67 -15.58
N SER A 50 7.50 20.45 -16.65
CA SER A 50 8.48 19.37 -16.76
C SER A 50 9.88 20.00 -16.80
N ILE A 51 10.76 19.64 -15.86
CA ILE A 51 12.16 20.11 -15.85
C ILE A 51 12.93 19.32 -16.92
N ASN A 52 12.69 19.68 -18.17
CA ASN A 52 13.21 18.95 -19.32
C ASN A 52 14.56 19.53 -19.81
N ALA A 53 14.83 20.81 -19.53
CA ALA A 53 16.00 21.49 -20.07
C ALA A 53 17.38 21.00 -19.56
N SER A 54 17.44 20.15 -18.54
CA SER A 54 18.69 19.64 -17.95
C SER A 54 18.90 18.13 -18.08
N ALA A 55 17.94 17.37 -18.64
CA ALA A 55 17.98 15.90 -18.69
C ALA A 55 18.22 15.30 -20.09
N THR A 56 18.40 16.14 -21.11
CA THR A 56 18.32 15.75 -22.53
C THR A 56 19.56 15.04 -23.11
N ASP A 57 20.65 14.88 -22.38
CA ASP A 57 21.90 14.35 -22.98
C ASP A 57 22.35 12.96 -22.47
N THR A 58 21.70 12.39 -21.44
CA THR A 58 22.14 11.10 -20.87
C THR A 58 21.04 10.14 -20.41
N ALA A 59 19.78 10.58 -20.26
CA ALA A 59 18.67 9.70 -19.89
C ALA A 59 17.94 9.23 -21.16
N TRP A 60 18.15 7.96 -21.55
CA TRP A 60 17.27 7.29 -22.52
C TRP A 60 15.82 7.40 -22.04
N ARG A 61 14.82 7.40 -22.94
CA ARG A 61 13.39 7.66 -22.62
C ARG A 61 12.79 6.85 -21.47
N THR A 62 13.46 5.78 -21.03
CA THR A 62 13.02 4.94 -19.91
C THR A 62 14.01 4.85 -18.75
N TYR A 63 15.16 5.51 -18.84
CA TYR A 63 16.23 5.46 -17.84
C TYR A 63 16.07 6.63 -16.86
N SER A 64 15.34 6.38 -15.77
CA SER A 64 15.15 7.38 -14.72
C SER A 64 14.72 6.74 -13.40
N TRP A 65 15.13 7.36 -12.30
CA TRP A 65 14.68 7.01 -10.94
C TRP A 65 13.22 7.35 -10.68
N SER A 66 12.60 8.20 -11.51
CA SER A 66 11.18 8.53 -11.40
C SER A 66 10.26 7.32 -11.61
N ASN A 67 10.75 6.23 -12.21
CA ASN A 67 10.04 4.95 -12.27
C ASN A 67 9.68 4.37 -10.89
N LEU A 68 10.33 4.83 -9.81
CA LEU A 68 9.99 4.44 -8.45
C LEU A 68 8.72 5.14 -7.92
N MET A 69 8.24 6.21 -8.57
CA MET A 69 7.03 6.92 -8.16
C MET A 69 5.77 6.04 -8.19
N PRO A 70 5.43 5.38 -9.32
CA PRO A 70 4.29 4.46 -9.36
C PRO A 70 4.45 3.24 -8.43
N LEU A 71 5.69 2.86 -8.10
CA LEU A 71 5.95 1.77 -7.14
C LEU A 71 5.42 2.12 -5.74
N MET A 72 5.55 3.38 -5.29
CA MET A 72 5.02 3.82 -3.98
C MET A 72 3.51 3.57 -3.86
N ARG A 73 2.73 3.87 -4.92
CA ARG A 73 1.28 3.64 -4.92
C ARG A 73 0.92 2.15 -4.95
N THR A 74 1.80 1.29 -5.49
CA THR A 74 1.64 -0.16 -5.36
C THR A 74 1.94 -0.63 -3.93
N HIS A 75 3.02 -0.10 -3.34
CA HIS A 75 3.39 -0.38 -1.94
C HIS A 75 2.34 0.09 -0.94
N GLU A 76 1.52 1.09 -1.28
CA GLU A 76 0.33 1.46 -0.51
C GLU A 76 -0.67 0.32 -0.33
N LEU A 77 -0.76 -0.62 -1.27
CA LEU A 77 -1.73 -1.70 -1.20
C LEU A 77 -1.16 -2.94 -0.52
N ILE A 78 0.08 -3.26 -0.83
CA ILE A 78 0.80 -4.37 -0.22
C ILE A 78 2.30 -4.15 -0.33
N ALA A 79 3.03 -4.41 0.74
CA ALA A 79 4.48 -4.34 0.76
C ALA A 79 5.05 -5.26 1.85
N ASP A 80 6.32 -5.60 1.69
CA ASP A 80 7.11 -5.99 2.84
C ASP A 80 7.34 -4.76 3.72
N GLU A 81 7.44 -4.95 5.04
CA GLU A 81 7.75 -3.87 5.97
C GLU A 81 9.10 -4.16 6.64
N PRO A 82 10.24 -3.72 6.06
CA PRO A 82 11.57 -4.21 6.44
C PRO A 82 12.02 -3.75 7.83
N TRP A 83 11.33 -2.76 8.42
CA TRP A 83 11.53 -2.33 9.81
C TRP A 83 10.63 -3.05 10.81
N SER A 84 9.76 -3.96 10.35
CA SER A 84 8.99 -4.83 11.23
C SER A 84 9.90 -5.85 11.91
N ALA A 85 9.66 -6.08 13.21
CA ALA A 85 10.27 -7.20 13.92
C ALA A 85 9.66 -8.57 13.53
N SER A 86 8.55 -8.56 12.79
CA SER A 86 7.86 -9.77 12.35
C SER A 86 8.21 -10.13 10.91
N SER A 87 7.96 -11.39 10.54
CA SER A 87 7.97 -11.83 9.13
C SER A 87 6.65 -11.53 8.40
N GLY A 88 5.80 -10.66 8.97
CA GLY A 88 4.50 -10.32 8.42
C GLY A 88 4.57 -9.36 7.23
N ILE A 89 3.41 -9.14 6.61
CA ILE A 89 3.26 -8.19 5.50
C ILE A 89 2.45 -6.98 5.94
N ARG A 90 2.63 -5.86 5.22
CA ARG A 90 1.76 -4.69 5.32
C ARG A 90 0.80 -4.67 4.13
N PHE A 91 -0.47 -4.34 4.38
CA PHE A 91 -1.47 -4.17 3.32
C PHE A 91 -2.56 -3.18 3.70
N GLY A 92 -3.30 -2.69 2.70
CA GLY A 92 -4.32 -1.67 2.90
C GLY A 92 -3.73 -0.27 3.01
N THR A 93 -4.59 0.75 2.93
CA THR A 93 -4.20 2.15 2.82
C THR A 93 -5.20 3.06 3.54
N LEU A 94 -4.71 4.14 4.14
CA LEU A 94 -5.54 5.17 4.77
C LEU A 94 -5.85 6.35 3.84
N GLY A 95 -5.08 6.56 2.77
CA GLY A 95 -5.15 7.80 1.99
C GLY A 95 -5.43 7.65 0.50
N LEU A 96 -5.27 6.46 -0.11
CA LEU A 96 -5.56 6.37 -1.55
C LEU A 96 -7.05 6.59 -1.87
N PRO A 97 -7.38 7.41 -2.88
CA PRO A 97 -8.76 7.70 -3.24
C PRO A 97 -9.46 6.47 -3.84
N GLY A 98 -10.77 6.35 -3.61
CA GLY A 98 -11.58 5.25 -4.14
C GLY A 98 -11.19 3.87 -3.59
N THR A 99 -11.48 2.84 -4.39
CA THR A 99 -11.08 1.44 -4.15
C THR A 99 -9.95 1.10 -5.11
N ASN A 100 -8.84 0.61 -4.57
CA ASN A 100 -7.63 0.28 -5.33
C ASN A 100 -7.34 -1.21 -5.15
N THR A 101 -6.86 -1.86 -6.21
CA THR A 101 -6.68 -3.31 -6.23
C THR A 101 -5.36 -3.70 -6.86
N VAL A 102 -4.71 -4.70 -6.27
CA VAL A 102 -3.59 -5.45 -6.87
C VAL A 102 -3.90 -6.93 -6.79
N HIS A 103 -3.41 -7.68 -7.78
CA HIS A 103 -3.56 -9.13 -7.87
C HIS A 103 -2.22 -9.75 -8.21
N ASP A 104 -2.07 -11.04 -7.90
CA ASP A 104 -0.92 -11.86 -8.25
C ASP A 104 0.44 -11.31 -7.76
N VAL A 105 0.46 -10.60 -6.63
CA VAL A 105 1.70 -10.09 -6.02
C VAL A 105 2.41 -11.23 -5.29
N TRP A 106 3.59 -11.62 -5.78
CA TRP A 106 4.42 -12.62 -5.12
C TRP A 106 5.24 -11.99 -4.00
N LEU A 107 5.00 -12.40 -2.76
CA LEU A 107 5.69 -11.88 -1.58
C LEU A 107 5.82 -12.97 -0.53
N ARG A 108 7.02 -13.11 0.06
CA ARG A 108 7.29 -14.08 1.15
C ARG A 108 6.77 -15.51 0.88
N GLY A 109 6.92 -15.98 -0.37
CA GLY A 109 6.56 -17.34 -0.78
C GLY A 109 5.07 -17.59 -1.04
N HIS A 110 4.24 -16.54 -1.03
CA HIS A 110 2.80 -16.63 -1.27
C HIS A 110 2.37 -15.64 -2.35
N ARG A 111 1.22 -15.92 -2.98
CA ARG A 111 0.60 -15.03 -3.95
C ARG A 111 -0.53 -14.25 -3.29
N TYR A 112 -0.44 -12.93 -3.30
CA TYR A 112 -1.42 -12.06 -2.67
C TYR A 112 -2.24 -11.26 -3.67
N GLY A 113 -3.48 -10.99 -3.28
CA GLY A 113 -4.32 -9.96 -3.87
C GLY A 113 -4.88 -9.07 -2.77
N VAL A 114 -4.91 -7.76 -3.02
CA VAL A 114 -5.48 -6.78 -2.09
C VAL A 114 -6.52 -5.95 -2.81
N SER A 115 -7.65 -5.74 -2.16
CA SER A 115 -8.61 -4.70 -2.51
C SER A 115 -8.77 -3.79 -1.30
N ALA A 116 -8.43 -2.52 -1.43
CA ALA A 116 -8.51 -1.53 -0.34
C ALA A 116 -9.35 -0.33 -0.77
N GLY A 117 -10.47 -0.12 -0.08
CA GLY A 117 -11.40 0.97 -0.34
C GLY A 117 -11.95 1.58 0.95
N PRO A 118 -12.85 2.57 0.84
CA PRO A 118 -13.33 3.34 1.99
C PRO A 118 -14.17 2.53 2.99
N ARG A 119 -14.77 1.41 2.56
CA ARG A 119 -15.65 0.58 3.41
C ARG A 119 -15.22 -0.87 3.54
N LEU A 120 -14.27 -1.32 2.72
CA LEU A 120 -13.82 -2.70 2.68
C LEU A 120 -12.33 -2.73 2.32
N THR A 121 -11.54 -3.37 3.17
CA THR A 121 -10.23 -3.89 2.82
C THR A 121 -10.28 -5.41 2.85
N ARG A 122 -9.78 -6.06 1.81
CA ARG A 122 -9.74 -7.52 1.67
C ARG A 122 -8.35 -7.96 1.26
N LEU A 123 -7.83 -8.98 1.94
CA LEU A 123 -6.62 -9.70 1.55
C LEU A 123 -6.99 -11.11 1.09
N VAL A 124 -6.48 -11.47 -0.08
CA VAL A 124 -6.48 -12.81 -0.64
C VAL A 124 -5.06 -13.34 -0.59
N GLN A 125 -4.87 -14.54 -0.07
CA GLN A 125 -3.61 -15.28 -0.09
C GLN A 125 -3.84 -16.62 -0.79
N ASP A 126 -3.06 -16.92 -1.82
CA ASP A 126 -3.11 -18.15 -2.62
C ASP A 126 -4.52 -18.47 -3.14
N GLY A 127 -5.24 -17.43 -3.56
CA GLY A 127 -6.62 -17.55 -4.09
C GLY A 127 -7.72 -17.63 -3.03
N ARG A 128 -7.38 -17.62 -1.73
CA ARG A 128 -8.34 -17.67 -0.62
C ARG A 128 -8.42 -16.34 0.12
N VAL A 129 -9.62 -15.88 0.44
CA VAL A 129 -9.78 -14.73 1.36
C VAL A 129 -9.27 -15.12 2.74
N VAL A 130 -8.34 -14.34 3.28
CA VAL A 130 -7.75 -14.58 4.62
C VAL A 130 -8.01 -13.45 5.59
N PHE A 131 -8.36 -12.26 5.09
CA PHE A 131 -8.69 -11.09 5.92
C PHE A 131 -9.74 -10.22 5.24
N GLU A 132 -10.65 -9.67 6.03
CA GLU A 132 -11.51 -8.55 5.67
C GLU A 132 -11.60 -7.56 6.82
N ALA A 133 -11.60 -6.26 6.51
CA ALA A 133 -12.00 -5.19 7.42
C ALA A 133 -13.15 -4.41 6.77
N ARG A 134 -14.27 -4.30 7.48
CA ARG A 134 -15.49 -3.64 7.01
C ARG A 134 -15.85 -2.46 7.89
N GLY A 135 -16.14 -1.31 7.28
CA GLY A 135 -16.63 -0.11 7.97
C GLY A 135 -15.87 1.17 7.62
N ALA A 136 -14.55 1.11 7.52
CA ALA A 136 -13.67 2.24 7.26
C ALA A 136 -12.38 1.79 6.55
N ARG A 137 -11.55 2.76 6.14
CA ARG A 137 -10.20 2.48 5.65
C ARG A 137 -9.33 1.94 6.78
N VAL A 138 -8.51 0.97 6.42
CA VAL A 138 -7.50 0.41 7.31
C VAL A 138 -6.17 0.24 6.61
N VAL A 139 -5.10 0.32 7.38
CA VAL A 139 -3.81 -0.27 7.05
C VAL A 139 -3.50 -1.31 8.10
N VAL A 140 -3.06 -2.48 7.65
CA VAL A 140 -2.69 -3.61 8.48
C VAL A 140 -1.19 -3.82 8.34
N ARG A 141 -0.52 -4.02 9.47
CA ARG A 141 0.92 -4.26 9.56
C ARG A 141 1.19 -5.52 10.34
N ASP A 142 2.38 -6.05 10.13
CA ASP A 142 2.88 -7.21 10.89
C ASP A 142 1.93 -8.41 10.76
N PHE A 143 1.24 -8.55 9.62
CA PHE A 143 0.23 -9.59 9.45
C PHE A 143 0.86 -10.95 9.27
N VAL A 144 0.65 -11.80 10.27
CA VAL A 144 1.10 -13.19 10.29
C VAL A 144 -0.12 -14.08 10.46
N LEU A 145 -0.45 -14.81 9.40
CA LEU A 145 -1.51 -15.82 9.40
C LEU A 145 -0.97 -17.16 9.90
N THR A 146 -1.65 -17.76 10.86
CA THR A 146 -1.33 -19.09 11.41
C THR A 146 -2.43 -20.11 11.07
N ASP A 147 -2.21 -21.34 11.47
CA ASP A 147 -3.18 -22.42 11.29
C ASP A 147 -4.48 -22.17 12.05
N THR A 148 -4.38 -21.51 13.21
CA THR A 148 -5.50 -21.30 14.12
C THR A 148 -6.03 -19.88 14.09
N GLY A 149 -5.31 -18.90 13.52
CA GLY A 149 -5.64 -17.49 13.71
C GLY A 149 -4.71 -16.52 12.97
N ALA A 150 -4.55 -15.31 13.51
CA ALA A 150 -3.56 -14.35 13.02
C ALA A 150 -3.16 -13.33 14.10
N SER A 151 -1.94 -12.80 13.96
CA SER A 151 -1.48 -11.62 14.70
C SER A 151 -1.17 -10.48 13.75
N PHE A 152 -1.57 -9.26 14.11
CA PHE A 152 -1.31 -8.06 13.31
C PHE A 152 -1.59 -6.80 14.12
N ARG A 153 -1.17 -5.66 13.59
CA ARG A 153 -1.61 -4.34 14.03
C ARG A 153 -2.47 -3.72 12.95
N VAL A 154 -3.63 -3.20 13.32
CA VAL A 154 -4.54 -2.51 12.41
C VAL A 154 -4.67 -1.06 12.84
N THR A 155 -4.49 -0.14 11.90
CA THR A 155 -4.84 1.28 12.07
C THR A 155 -6.08 1.56 11.24
N ALA A 156 -7.13 2.08 11.86
CA ALA A 156 -8.41 2.37 11.22
C ALA A 156 -8.78 3.86 11.33
N GLN A 157 -9.44 4.40 10.29
CA GLN A 157 -10.00 5.76 10.31
C GLN A 157 -11.35 5.88 11.03
N GLY A 158 -11.98 4.76 11.38
CA GLY A 158 -13.30 4.69 11.97
C GLY A 158 -13.56 3.30 12.55
N PRO A 159 -14.76 3.06 13.09
CA PRO A 159 -15.17 1.74 13.55
C PRO A 159 -15.09 0.70 12.43
N VAL A 160 -14.43 -0.42 12.69
CA VAL A 160 -14.31 -1.53 11.73
C VAL A 160 -14.55 -2.88 12.39
N ARG A 161 -15.21 -3.77 11.65
CA ARG A 161 -15.24 -5.21 11.95
C ARG A 161 -14.16 -5.89 11.14
N VAL A 162 -13.21 -6.52 11.83
CA VAL A 162 -12.17 -7.33 11.23
C VAL A 162 -12.58 -8.79 11.29
N SER A 163 -12.40 -9.51 10.18
CA SER A 163 -12.60 -10.95 10.05
C SER A 163 -11.35 -11.60 9.48
N VAL A 164 -10.90 -12.68 10.09
CA VAL A 164 -9.73 -13.46 9.68
C VAL A 164 -10.14 -14.91 9.48
N TRP A 165 -9.68 -15.52 8.38
CA TRP A 165 -9.89 -16.93 8.08
C TRP A 165 -8.56 -17.70 8.26
N PRO A 166 -8.41 -18.47 9.35
CA PRO A 166 -7.22 -19.30 9.62
C PRO A 166 -6.89 -20.28 8.50
N ARG A 167 -5.67 -20.82 8.44
CA ARG A 167 -5.30 -21.78 7.36
C ARG A 167 -6.07 -23.08 7.44
N THR A 168 -6.29 -23.60 8.64
CA THR A 168 -7.07 -24.83 8.84
C THR A 168 -8.57 -24.54 8.82
N HIS A 169 -9.37 -25.56 8.48
CA HIS A 169 -10.82 -25.42 8.36
C HIS A 169 -11.46 -25.01 9.69
N GLY A 170 -12.14 -23.85 9.67
CA GLY A 170 -12.89 -23.25 10.77
C GLY A 170 -13.64 -22.01 10.31
N GLY A 171 -14.58 -21.50 11.12
CA GLY A 171 -15.27 -20.24 10.85
C GLY A 171 -14.32 -19.03 10.97
N PRO A 172 -14.71 -17.86 10.45
CA PRO A 172 -13.91 -16.64 10.61
C PRO A 172 -13.82 -16.25 12.08
N ARG A 173 -12.63 -15.82 12.49
CA ARG A 173 -12.43 -15.13 13.77
C ARG A 173 -12.67 -13.64 13.57
N GLN A 174 -13.32 -13.01 14.54
CA GLN A 174 -13.77 -11.62 14.39
C GLN A 174 -13.42 -10.78 15.61
N VAL A 175 -13.14 -9.50 15.36
CA VAL A 175 -12.98 -8.47 16.37
C VAL A 175 -13.53 -7.15 15.83
N GLU A 176 -14.06 -6.31 16.72
CA GLU A 176 -14.42 -4.93 16.39
C GLU A 176 -13.35 -4.00 16.94
N THR A 177 -12.92 -3.02 16.15
CA THR A 177 -11.96 -2.00 16.56
C THR A 177 -12.53 -0.61 16.29
N ALA A 178 -12.23 0.34 17.16
CA ALA A 178 -12.54 1.75 16.94
C ALA A 178 -11.53 2.40 15.97
N ALA A 179 -11.66 3.71 15.75
CA ALA A 179 -10.60 4.49 15.10
C ALA A 179 -9.30 4.46 15.91
N GLY A 180 -8.16 4.53 15.22
CA GLY A 180 -6.82 4.46 15.81
C GLY A 180 -6.12 3.13 15.55
N SER A 181 -5.01 2.91 16.26
CA SER A 181 -4.17 1.70 16.11
C SER A 181 -4.48 0.68 17.20
N THR A 182 -4.67 -0.58 16.84
CA THR A 182 -4.93 -1.69 17.76
C THR A 182 -4.10 -2.91 17.35
N THR A 183 -3.45 -3.55 18.32
CA THR A 183 -2.83 -4.87 18.13
C THR A 183 -3.87 -5.94 18.34
N VAL A 184 -3.96 -6.87 17.39
CA VAL A 184 -4.97 -7.94 17.36
C VAL A 184 -4.28 -9.29 17.36
N HIS A 185 -4.80 -10.18 18.20
CA HIS A 185 -4.49 -11.61 18.23
C HIS A 185 -5.82 -12.36 18.17
N LEU A 186 -6.07 -13.04 17.05
CA LEU A 186 -7.24 -13.89 16.83
C LEU A 186 -6.81 -15.34 16.77
#